data_AF-A0A1T3VTB7-F1
#
_entry.id   AF-A0A1T3VTB7-F1
#
_cell.length_a   1.000
_cell.length_b   1.000
_cell.length_c   1.000
_cell.angle_alpha   90.00
_cell.angle_beta   90.00
_cell.angle_gamma   90.00
#
_symmetry.space_group_name_H-M   'P 1'
#
loop_
_entity.id
_entity.type
_entity.pdbx_description
1 polymer ?
#
loop_
_entity_poly.entity_id
_entity_poly.type
_entity_poly.pdbx_seq_one_letter_code
_entity_poly.pdbx_strand_id
1 'polypeptide(L)' 'FMAVAANHAALLLSQGAGRLLRRVDDRGVVAVLDSRMATARYGGYLRSSLPPFWATTDPERVIAALKRLRGA' A
#
# COMPACT_ATOMS: atom_id res chain seq x y z
N PHE A 1 4.49 -23.42 5.41
CA PHE A 1 3.47 -22.57 6.09
C PHE A 1 3.55 -21.11 5.65
N MET A 2 4.66 -20.40 5.88
CA MET A 2 4.77 -18.95 5.59
C MET A 2 4.61 -18.55 4.11
N ALA A 3 5.07 -19.35 3.15
CA ALA A 3 4.92 -19.04 1.73
C ALA A 3 3.44 -18.96 1.30
N VAL A 4 2.59 -19.84 1.83
CA VAL A 4 1.14 -19.85 1.53
C VAL A 4 0.44 -18.65 2.15
N ALA A 5 0.76 -18.34 3.42
CA ALA A 5 0.19 -17.19 4.12
C ALA A 5 0.62 -15.85 3.48
N ALA A 6 1.88 -15.74 3.04
CA ALA A 6 2.38 -14.56 2.35
C ALA A 6 1.72 -14.36 0.97
N ASN A 7 1.52 -15.43 0.19
CA ASN A 7 0.80 -15.35 -1.08
C ASN A 7 -0.65 -14.88 -0.90
N HIS A 8 -1.34 -15.39 0.12
CA HIS A 8 -2.71 -14.95 0.42
C HIS A 8 -2.76 -13.48 0.86
N ALA A 9 -1.82 -13.06 1.72
CA ALA A 9 -1.70 -11.66 2.13
C ALA A 9 -1.39 -10.73 0.96
N ALA A 10 -0.50 -11.14 0.03
CA ALA A 10 -0.18 -10.41 -1.18
C ALA A 10 -1.43 -10.20 -2.05
N LEU A 11 -2.22 -11.24 -2.27
CA LEU A 11 -3.47 -11.17 -3.02
C LEU A 11 -4.46 -10.18 -2.39
N LEU A 12 -4.69 -10.29 -1.08
CA LEU A 12 -5.61 -9.39 -0.37
C LEU A 12 -5.12 -7.94 -0.39
N LEU A 13 -3.81 -7.71 -0.28
CA LEU A 13 -3.20 -6.37 -0.40
C LEU A 13 -3.44 -5.79 -1.80
N SER A 14 -3.18 -6.55 -2.86
CA SER A 14 -3.40 -6.10 -4.24
C SER A 14 -4.88 -5.80 -4.50
N GLN A 15 -5.80 -6.64 -4.00
CA GLN A 15 -7.24 -6.38 -4.10
C GLN A 15 -7.67 -5.14 -3.30
N GLY A 16 -7.09 -4.94 -2.10
CA GLY A 16 -7.31 -3.75 -1.29
C GLY A 16 -6.85 -2.48 -2.01
N ALA A 17 -5.65 -2.50 -2.62
CA ALA A 17 -5.14 -1.39 -3.43
C ALA A 17 -6.00 -1.13 -4.67
N GLY A 18 -6.55 -2.16 -5.29
CA GLY A 18 -7.50 -2.05 -6.41
C GLY A 18 -8.80 -1.32 -6.05
N ARG A 19 -9.14 -1.18 -4.76
CA ARG A 19 -10.26 -0.34 -4.34
C ARG A 19 -9.99 1.15 -4.53
N LEU A 20 -8.72 1.56 -4.50
CA LEU A 20 -8.29 2.94 -4.78
C LEU A 20 -8.15 3.19 -6.28
N LEU A 21 -7.62 2.24 -7.05
CA LEU A 21 -7.35 2.38 -8.49
C LEU A 21 -8.50 1.85 -9.36
N ARG A 22 -9.67 2.50 -9.34
CA ARG A 22 -10.83 2.11 -10.17
C ARG A 22 -10.91 2.86 -11.51
N ARG A 23 -10.30 4.05 -11.57
CA ARG A 23 -10.23 4.92 -12.75
C ARG A 23 -8.81 5.48 -12.90
N VAL A 24 -8.49 5.95 -14.10
CA VAL A 24 -7.15 6.49 -14.44
C VAL A 24 -6.83 7.77 -13.66
N ASP A 25 -7.86 8.52 -13.28
CA ASP A 25 -7.77 9.76 -12.53
C ASP A 25 -7.90 9.57 -11.02
N ASP A 26 -8.06 8.34 -10.53
CA ASP A 26 -8.13 8.08 -9.10
C ASP A 26 -6.80 8.41 -8.42
N ARG A 27 -6.89 9.19 -7.33
CA ARG A 27 -5.76 9.60 -6.52
C ARG A 27 -6.05 9.33 -5.05
N GLY A 28 -5.06 8.86 -4.32
CA GLY A 28 -5.20 8.69 -2.88
C GLY A 28 -4.01 7.97 -2.26
N VAL A 29 -4.25 7.40 -1.09
CA VAL A 29 -3.23 6.74 -0.27
C VAL A 29 -3.73 5.37 0.14
N VAL A 30 -2.88 4.35 -0.01
CA VAL A 30 -3.07 3.03 0.61
C VAL A 30 -2.24 2.99 1.88
N ALA A 31 -2.90 2.92 3.05
CA ALA A 31 -2.24 2.84 4.33
C ALA A 31 -2.21 1.39 4.84
N VAL A 32 -1.01 0.86 5.11
CA VAL A 32 -0.82 -0.46 5.73
C VAL A 32 -0.35 -0.25 7.16
N LEU A 33 -1.26 -0.45 8.13
CA LEU A 33 -1.01 -0.25 9.56
C LEU A 33 -0.52 -1.53 10.24
N ASP A 34 0.44 -2.20 9.62
CA ASP A 34 1.06 -3.42 10.13
C ASP A 34 2.58 -3.27 10.09
N SER A 35 3.21 -3.22 11.27
CA SER A 35 4.67 -3.03 11.39
C SER A 35 5.46 -4.14 10.69
N ARG A 36 4.87 -5.33 10.51
CA ARG A 36 5.47 -6.46 9.80
C ARG A 36 5.71 -6.16 8.33
N MET A 37 5.00 -5.20 7.74
CA MET A 37 5.24 -4.73 6.37
C MET A 37 6.65 -4.10 6.20
N ALA A 38 7.24 -3.62 7.29
CA ALA A 38 8.59 -3.07 7.32
C ALA A 38 9.61 -4.04 7.94
N THR A 39 9.22 -4.82 8.95
CA THR A 39 10.16 -5.62 9.76
C THR A 39 10.27 -7.07 9.33
N ALA A 40 9.23 -7.65 8.72
CA ALA A 40 9.25 -9.07 8.37
C ALA A 40 10.05 -9.32 7.09
N ARG A 41 10.74 -10.47 7.03
CA ARG A 41 11.54 -10.90 5.87
C ARG A 41 10.75 -10.97 4.55
N TYR A 42 9.43 -11.19 4.64
CA TYR A 42 8.51 -11.24 3.50
C TYR A 42 7.90 -9.87 3.14
N GLY A 43 8.20 -8.79 3.88
CA GLY A 43 7.63 -7.46 3.63
C GLY A 43 7.97 -6.94 2.23
N GLY A 44 9.18 -7.22 1.73
CA GLY A 44 9.57 -6.89 0.35
C GLY A 44 8.72 -7.60 -0.70
N TYR A 45 8.40 -8.89 -0.47
CA TYR A 45 7.50 -9.66 -1.34
C TYR A 45 6.09 -9.05 -1.36
N LEU A 46 5.53 -8.70 -0.20
CA LEU A 46 4.21 -8.05 -0.12
C LEU A 46 4.20 -6.66 -0.78
N ARG A 47 5.29 -5.90 -0.69
CA ARG A 47 5.39 -4.60 -1.39
C ARG A 47 5.45 -4.79 -2.90
N SER A 48 6.14 -5.82 -3.38
CA SER A 48 6.26 -6.12 -4.80
C SER A 48 4.94 -6.59 -5.45
N SER A 49 3.96 -7.04 -4.65
CA SER A 49 2.62 -7.38 -5.16
C SER A 49 1.72 -6.15 -5.35
N LEU A 50 2.13 -4.99 -4.84
CA LEU A 50 1.43 -3.73 -5.04
C LEU A 50 1.93 -3.05 -6.32
N PRO A 51 1.10 -2.18 -6.93
CA PRO A 51 1.57 -1.22 -7.93
C PRO A 51 2.79 -0.42 -7.42
N PRO A 52 3.61 0.17 -8.32
CA PRO A 52 4.83 0.89 -7.94
C PRO A 52 4.52 2.26 -7.30
N PHE A 53 3.91 2.24 -6.12
CA PHE A 53 3.59 3.43 -5.34
C PHE A 53 4.84 4.09 -4.77
N TRP A 54 4.79 5.40 -4.62
CA TRP A 54 5.72 6.10 -3.75
C TRP A 54 5.39 5.76 -2.28
N ALA A 55 6.36 5.18 -1.56
CA ALA A 55 6.19 4.74 -0.19
C ALA A 55 6.78 5.72 0.83
N THR A 56 6.11 5.87 1.98
CA THR A 56 6.59 6.63 3.12
C THR A 56 6.10 6.01 4.42
N THR A 57 6.87 6.13 5.50
CA THR A 57 6.45 5.82 6.88
C THR A 57 6.14 7.09 7.69
N ASP A 58 6.38 8.26 7.10
CA ASP A 58 6.15 9.57 7.69
C ASP A 58 4.68 10.00 7.50
N PRO A 59 3.89 10.12 8.59
CA PRO A 59 2.49 10.50 8.52
C PRO A 59 2.28 11.94 8.03
N GLU A 60 3.22 12.85 8.30
CA GLU A 60 3.10 14.25 7.87
C GLU A 60 3.12 14.36 6.35
N ARG A 61 3.97 13.56 5.70
CA ARG A 61 4.00 13.48 4.23
C ARG A 61 2.70 12.94 3.64
N VAL A 62 2.08 11.96 4.30
CA VAL A 62 0.79 11.39 3.88
C VAL A 62 -0.31 12.45 3.97
N ILE A 63 -0.40 13.14 5.11
CA ILE A 63 -1.38 14.21 5.32
C ILE A 63 -1.17 15.34 4.30
N ALA A 64 0.08 15.75 4.06
CA ALA A 64 0.41 16.76 3.06
C ALA A 64 0.05 16.32 1.63
N ALA A 65 0.21 15.04 1.28
CA ALA A 65 -0.24 14.50 0.00
C ALA A 65 -1.77 14.56 -0.14
N LEU A 66 -2.51 14.08 0.87
CA LEU A 66 -3.97 14.12 0.85
C LEU A 66 -4.53 15.54 0.79
N LYS A 67 -3.92 16.50 1.49
CA LYS A 67 -4.29 17.93 1.39
C LYS A 67 -4.13 18.48 -0.04
N ARG A 68 -3.02 18.14 -0.71
CA ARG A 68 -2.78 18.52 -2.11
C ARG A 68 -3.81 17.90 -3.06
N LEU A 69 -4.17 16.64 -2.84
CA LEU A 69 -5.17 15.94 -3.66
C LEU A 69 -6.57 16.52 -3.52
N ARG A 70 -6.95 17.01 -2.34
CA ARG A 70 -8.26 17.66 -2.11
C ARG A 70 -8.39 19.02 -2.82
N GLY A 71 -7.28 19.72 -3.02
CA GLY A 71 -7.25 21.06 -3.63
C GLY A 71 -6.95 21.09 -5.13
N ALA A 72 -6.83 19.92 -5.78
CA ALA A 72 -6.54 19.76 -7.20
C ALA A 72 -7.76 19.23 -7.95
#